data_AF-A0A923Q9F3-F1
#
_entry.id   AF-A0A923Q9F3-F1
#
_cell.length_a   1.000
_cell.length_b   1.000
_cell.length_c   1.000
_cell.angle_alpha   90.00
_cell.angle_beta   90.00
_cell.angle_gamma   90.00
#
_symmetry.space_group_name_H-M   'P 1'
#
loop_
_entity.id
_entity.type
_entity.pdbx_description
1 polymer ?
#
loop_
_entity_poly.entity_id
_entity_poly.type
_entity_poly.pdbx_seq_one_letter_code
_entity_poly.pdbx_strand_id
1 'polypeptide(L)'
;MTTPAALLSREARLLTQRLRLWTPARFVAITAAGTRADLVHHLAQSLADRAAGLEGEPRRLLPRLDSDLGLADQLAVTADDLVRADPPRSVVVAVTAHLLLHRTQLLEDDVPAALAAALGLADVLAAGAQECKRDEKGIAALDGQEVAAPEAAP
;
A
#
# COMPACT_ATOMS: atom_id res chain seq x y z
N MET A 1 -17.76 -18.46 0.69
CA MET A 1 -16.62 -18.06 -0.17
C MET A 1 -16.16 -16.69 0.31
N THR A 2 -14.88 -16.52 0.65
CA THR A 2 -14.34 -15.21 1.07
C THR A 2 -14.34 -14.28 -0.14
N THR A 3 -14.94 -13.09 -0.02
CA THR A 3 -14.90 -12.09 -1.10
C THR A 3 -13.47 -11.54 -1.24
N PRO A 4 -13.07 -11.06 -2.43
CA PRO A 4 -11.77 -10.41 -2.59
C PRO A 4 -11.56 -9.24 -1.61
N ALA A 5 -12.60 -8.44 -1.34
CA ALA A 5 -12.51 -7.33 -0.39
C ALA A 5 -12.26 -7.83 1.05
N ALA A 6 -12.95 -8.89 1.47
CA ALA A 6 -12.69 -9.51 2.77
C ALA A 6 -11.28 -10.09 2.89
N LEU A 7 -10.70 -10.56 1.77
CA LEU A 7 -9.30 -11.00 1.73
C LEU A 7 -8.34 -9.83 1.92
N LEU A 8 -8.55 -8.71 1.22
CA LEU A 8 -7.75 -7.49 1.38
C LEU A 8 -7.76 -7.01 2.84
N SER A 9 -8.95 -6.84 3.44
CA SER A 9 -9.06 -6.40 4.85
C SER A 9 -8.37 -7.36 5.80
N ARG A 10 -8.49 -8.68 5.57
CA ARG A 10 -7.83 -9.69 6.39
C ARG A 10 -6.30 -9.57 6.31
N GLU A 11 -5.75 -9.54 5.10
CA GLU A 11 -4.28 -9.50 4.92
C GLU A 11 -3.68 -8.20 5.42
N ALA A 12 -4.32 -7.05 5.16
CA ALA A 12 -3.91 -5.76 5.72
C ALA A 12 -3.89 -5.80 7.25
N ARG A 13 -4.96 -6.31 7.87
CA ARG A 13 -5.02 -6.43 9.33
C ARG A 13 -3.91 -7.34 9.89
N LEU A 14 -3.64 -8.48 9.26
CA LEU A 14 -2.60 -9.41 9.70
C LEU A 14 -1.20 -8.77 9.59
N LEU A 15 -0.93 -8.09 8.47
CA LEU A 15 0.33 -7.38 8.28
C LEU A 15 0.48 -6.26 9.30
N THR A 16 -0.52 -5.39 9.49
CA THR A 16 -0.48 -4.33 10.51
C THR A 16 -0.23 -4.90 11.91
N GLN A 17 -0.93 -5.97 12.30
CA GLN A 17 -0.72 -6.60 13.61
C GLN A 17 0.73 -7.09 13.78
N ARG A 18 1.34 -7.61 12.71
CA ARG A 18 2.75 -8.02 12.73
C ARG A 18 3.70 -6.82 12.85
N LEU A 19 3.44 -5.74 12.12
CA LEU A 19 4.26 -4.53 12.09
C LEU A 19 4.20 -3.76 13.41
N ARG A 20 3.07 -3.74 14.11
CA ARG A 20 2.94 -3.13 15.45
C ARG A 20 3.84 -3.75 16.51
N LEU A 21 4.35 -4.97 16.27
CA LEU A 21 5.28 -5.66 17.15
C LEU A 21 6.75 -5.38 16.80
N TRP A 22 7.02 -4.60 15.77
CA TRP A 22 8.39 -4.28 15.36
C TRP A 22 9.01 -3.20 16.23
N THR A 23 10.30 -3.36 16.49
CA THR A 23 11.14 -2.33 17.10
C THR A 23 11.63 -1.35 16.03
N PRO A 24 12.09 -0.14 16.41
CA PRO A 24 12.69 0.80 15.45
C PRO A 24 13.83 0.18 14.62
N ALA A 25 14.66 -0.66 15.24
CA ALA A 25 15.74 -1.36 14.55
C ALA A 25 15.26 -2.26 13.38
N ARG A 26 14.05 -2.82 13.47
CA ARG A 26 13.49 -3.61 12.36
C ARG A 26 13.02 -2.71 11.22
N PHE A 27 12.52 -1.50 11.51
CA PHE A 27 12.06 -0.56 10.49
C PHE A 27 13.22 0.01 9.65
N VAL A 28 14.35 0.32 10.29
CA VAL A 28 15.53 0.88 9.61
C VAL A 28 16.37 -0.16 8.85
N ALA A 29 16.01 -1.45 8.92
CA ALA A 29 16.73 -2.50 8.20
C ALA A 29 16.67 -2.27 6.68
N ILE A 30 17.81 -2.37 6.03
CA ILE A 30 17.96 -2.12 4.59
C ILE A 30 17.42 -3.29 3.77
N THR A 31 16.76 -2.93 2.67
CA THR A 31 16.22 -3.80 1.63
C THR A 31 16.75 -3.34 0.27
N ALA A 32 16.43 -4.09 -0.80
CA ALA A 32 16.79 -3.68 -2.16
C ALA A 32 16.14 -2.35 -2.60
N ALA A 33 15.05 -1.93 -1.95
CA ALA A 33 14.25 -0.76 -2.32
C ALA A 33 14.24 0.35 -1.25
N GLY A 34 15.27 0.40 -0.39
CA GLY A 34 15.35 1.35 0.73
C GLY A 34 15.23 0.65 2.08
N THR A 35 14.71 1.32 3.10
CA THR A 35 14.47 0.70 4.40
C THR A 35 13.15 -0.09 4.40
N ARG A 36 12.94 -0.96 5.40
CA ARG A 36 11.62 -1.57 5.61
C ARG A 36 10.56 -0.52 5.95
N ALA A 37 10.92 0.58 6.61
CA ALA A 37 10.03 1.72 6.81
C ALA A 37 9.55 2.31 5.47
N ASP A 38 10.46 2.47 4.50
CA ASP A 38 10.12 2.97 3.16
C ASP A 38 9.14 2.04 2.44
N LEU A 39 9.32 0.73 2.55
CA LEU A 39 8.37 -0.25 1.99
C LEU A 39 6.97 -0.12 2.61
N VAL A 40 6.86 0.00 3.94
CA VAL A 40 5.56 0.15 4.60
C VAL A 40 4.92 1.48 4.20
N HIS A 41 5.68 2.56 4.17
CA HIS A 41 5.18 3.87 3.76
C HIS A 41 4.73 3.89 2.29
N HIS A 42 5.51 3.29 1.39
CA HIS A 42 5.15 3.14 -0.01
C HIS A 42 3.83 2.39 -0.19
N LEU A 43 3.66 1.26 0.50
CA LEU A 43 2.39 0.53 0.47
C LEU A 43 1.25 1.40 0.99
N ALA A 44 1.42 2.05 2.15
CA ALA A 44 0.38 2.90 2.74
C ALA A 44 -0.02 4.05 1.79
N GLN A 45 0.95 4.71 1.16
CA GLN A 45 0.74 5.77 0.16
C GLN A 45 -0.06 5.25 -1.03
N SER A 46 0.34 4.10 -1.59
CA SER A 46 -0.36 3.45 -2.72
C SER A 46 -1.82 3.15 -2.40
N LEU A 47 -2.14 2.71 -1.17
CA LEU A 47 -3.52 2.50 -0.75
C LEU A 47 -4.31 3.81 -0.68
N ALA A 48 -3.71 4.86 -0.09
CA ALA A 48 -4.32 6.19 0.00
C ALA A 48 -4.60 6.79 -1.38
N ASP A 49 -3.65 6.70 -2.31
CA ASP A 49 -3.82 7.25 -3.67
C ASP A 49 -4.92 6.56 -4.46
N ARG A 50 -5.11 5.25 -4.24
CA ARG A 50 -6.20 4.48 -4.84
C ARG A 50 -7.55 4.83 -4.22
N ALA A 51 -7.61 5.00 -2.89
CA ALA A 51 -8.82 5.46 -2.21
C ALA A 51 -9.24 6.84 -2.73
N ALA A 52 -8.31 7.80 -2.73
CA ALA A 52 -8.53 9.14 -3.29
C ALA A 52 -9.00 9.10 -4.76
N GLY A 53 -8.37 8.26 -5.58
CA GLY A 53 -8.77 8.09 -6.98
C GLY A 53 -10.19 7.53 -7.17
N LEU A 54 -10.67 6.67 -6.27
CA LEU A 54 -12.03 6.13 -6.29
C LEU A 54 -13.07 7.15 -5.79
N GLU A 55 -12.68 7.98 -4.84
CA GLU A 55 -13.52 9.02 -4.26
C GLU A 55 -13.55 10.31 -5.11
N GLY A 56 -12.68 10.41 -6.11
CA GLY A 56 -12.54 11.61 -6.93
C GLY A 56 -11.78 12.74 -6.23
N GLU A 57 -11.07 12.42 -5.14
CA GLU A 57 -10.31 13.36 -4.34
C GLU A 57 -8.87 13.52 -4.86
N PRO A 58 -8.23 14.68 -4.63
CA PRO A 58 -6.81 14.87 -4.95
C PRO A 58 -5.93 13.87 -4.18
N ARG A 59 -4.96 13.27 -4.87
CA ARG A 59 -3.90 12.49 -4.24
C ARG A 59 -3.03 13.39 -3.36
N ARG A 60 -2.65 12.90 -2.19
CA ARG A 60 -1.84 13.63 -1.22
C ARG A 60 -0.75 12.73 -0.69
N LEU A 61 0.43 13.30 -0.47
CA LEU A 61 1.50 12.60 0.20
C LEU A 61 1.12 12.38 1.67
N LEU A 62 1.27 11.14 2.13
CA LEU A 62 1.15 10.79 3.54
C LEU A 62 2.30 11.46 4.32
N PRO A 63 2.02 12.00 5.52
CA PRO A 63 3.07 12.58 6.33
C PRO A 63 4.07 11.50 6.75
N ARG A 64 5.36 11.83 6.67
CA ARG A 64 6.43 11.07 7.35
C ARG A 64 6.46 11.52 8.81
N LEU A 65 6.12 10.62 9.71
CA LEU A 65 6.12 10.89 11.15
C LEU A 65 7.55 10.81 11.70
N ASP A 66 7.82 11.51 12.80
CA ASP A 66 9.13 11.48 13.47
C ASP A 66 9.53 10.07 13.95
N SER A 67 8.54 9.18 14.11
CA SER A 67 8.74 7.78 14.49
C SER A 67 8.08 6.83 13.49
N ASP A 68 8.87 5.88 12.99
CA ASP A 68 8.42 4.81 12.10
C ASP A 68 7.40 3.86 12.75
N LEU A 69 7.23 3.91 14.08
CA LEU A 69 6.26 3.09 14.80
C LEU A 69 4.82 3.40 14.39
N GLY A 70 4.55 4.62 13.89
CA GLY A 70 3.23 5.01 13.38
C GLY A 70 2.89 4.44 11.99
N LEU A 71 3.86 3.87 11.26
CA LEU A 71 3.64 3.37 9.89
C LEU A 71 2.62 2.22 9.83
N ALA A 72 2.58 1.37 10.86
CA ALA A 72 1.61 0.27 10.92
C ALA A 72 0.17 0.79 11.03
N ASP A 73 -0.03 1.92 11.72
CA ASP A 73 -1.34 2.55 11.87
C ASP A 73 -1.73 3.34 10.62
N GLN A 74 -0.78 4.03 9.98
CA GLN A 74 -1.01 4.63 8.66
C GLN A 74 -1.46 3.59 7.64
N LEU A 75 -0.80 2.42 7.60
CA LEU A 75 -1.19 1.32 6.71
C LEU A 75 -2.61 0.80 7.02
N ALA A 76 -2.97 0.67 8.30
CA ALA A 76 -4.33 0.22 8.67
C ALA A 76 -5.39 1.23 8.26
N VAL A 77 -5.15 2.53 8.49
CA VAL A 77 -6.08 3.60 8.09
C VAL A 77 -6.28 3.60 6.58
N THR A 78 -5.20 3.60 5.79
CA THR A 78 -5.34 3.67 4.33
C THR A 78 -5.92 2.39 3.72
N ALA A 79 -5.69 1.22 4.33
CA ALA A 79 -6.37 -0.01 3.94
C ALA A 79 -7.87 0.03 4.23
N ASP A 80 -8.26 0.51 5.41
CA ASP A 80 -9.67 0.65 5.78
C ASP A 80 -10.39 1.67 4.87
N ASP A 81 -9.75 2.80 4.58
CA ASP A 81 -10.32 3.84 3.70
C ASP A 81 -10.49 3.32 2.28
N LEU A 82 -9.49 2.62 1.74
CA LEU A 82 -9.62 1.96 0.44
C LEU A 82 -10.77 0.95 0.42
N VAL A 83 -10.98 0.17 1.48
CA VAL A 83 -12.10 -0.78 1.54
C VAL A 83 -13.44 -0.05 1.64
N ARG A 84 -13.52 1.08 2.37
CA ARG A 84 -14.71 1.91 2.48
C ARG A 84 -15.10 2.60 1.16
N ALA A 85 -14.13 2.90 0.31
CA ALA A 85 -14.34 3.44 -1.04
C ALA A 85 -14.97 2.42 -2.02
N ASP A 86 -15.36 1.23 -1.55
CA ASP A 86 -16.01 0.15 -2.32
C ASP A 86 -15.34 -0.14 -3.68
N PRO A 87 -14.05 -0.50 -3.68
CA PRO A 87 -13.26 -0.65 -4.89
C PRO A 87 -13.81 -1.78 -5.78
N PRO A 88 -13.82 -1.60 -7.11
CA PRO A 88 -14.19 -2.68 -8.00
C PRO A 88 -13.22 -3.87 -7.85
N ARG A 89 -13.70 -5.07 -8.15
CA ARG A 89 -12.94 -6.33 -7.96
C ARG A 89 -11.52 -6.28 -8.55
N SER A 90 -11.36 -5.66 -9.71
CA SER A 90 -10.05 -5.53 -10.36
C SER A 90 -9.04 -4.75 -9.51
N VAL A 91 -9.47 -3.65 -8.88
CA VAL A 91 -8.65 -2.85 -7.97
C VAL A 91 -8.32 -3.66 -6.72
N VAL A 92 -9.29 -4.35 -6.13
CA VAL A 92 -9.06 -5.19 -4.94
C VAL A 92 -8.02 -6.27 -5.21
N VAL A 93 -8.13 -6.97 -6.35
CA VAL A 93 -7.17 -8.02 -6.73
C VAL A 93 -5.76 -7.45 -6.91
N ALA A 94 -5.64 -6.34 -7.64
CA ALA A 94 -4.36 -5.67 -7.86
C ALA A 94 -3.71 -5.19 -6.55
N VAL A 95 -4.50 -4.54 -5.68
CA VAL A 95 -4.04 -4.06 -4.37
C VAL A 95 -3.64 -5.22 -3.47
N THR A 96 -4.41 -6.30 -3.43
CA THR A 96 -4.08 -7.44 -2.59
C THR A 96 -2.78 -8.10 -3.05
N ALA A 97 -2.55 -8.19 -4.37
CA ALA A 97 -1.27 -8.65 -4.90
C ALA A 97 -0.11 -7.71 -4.52
N HIS A 98 -0.32 -6.39 -4.59
CA HIS A 98 0.66 -5.38 -4.18
C HIS A 98 1.03 -5.51 -2.69
N LEU A 99 0.03 -5.68 -1.84
CA LEU A 99 0.19 -5.92 -0.41
C LEU A 99 0.95 -7.20 -0.13
N LEU A 100 0.62 -8.29 -0.82
CA LEU A 100 1.29 -9.59 -0.64
C LEU A 100 2.75 -9.55 -1.07
N LEU A 101 3.09 -8.82 -2.13
CA LEU A 101 4.50 -8.57 -2.47
C LEU A 101 5.24 -7.84 -1.34
N HIS A 102 4.65 -6.76 -0.81
CA HIS A 102 5.27 -6.03 0.30
C HIS A 102 5.41 -6.90 1.54
N ARG A 103 4.40 -7.73 1.83
CA ARG A 103 4.44 -8.69 2.94
C ARG A 103 5.66 -9.61 2.80
N THR A 104 5.90 -10.22 1.63
CA THR A 104 7.06 -11.11 1.46
C THR A 104 8.38 -10.36 1.61
N GLN A 105 8.46 -9.12 1.12
CA GLN A 105 9.66 -8.28 1.29
C GLN A 105 9.91 -7.87 2.75
N LEU A 106 8.84 -7.64 3.51
CA LEU A 106 8.91 -7.19 4.91
C LEU A 106 9.14 -8.34 5.90
N LEU A 107 8.46 -9.46 5.66
CA LEU A 107 8.42 -10.61 6.57
C LEU A 107 9.33 -11.75 6.14
N GLU A 108 9.83 -11.72 4.90
CA GLU A 108 10.63 -12.78 4.29
C GLU A 108 9.88 -14.14 4.29
N ASP A 109 8.56 -14.10 4.14
CA ASP A 109 7.68 -15.26 4.07
C ASP A 109 7.11 -15.48 2.66
N ASP A 110 6.71 -16.72 2.36
CA ASP A 110 6.09 -17.07 1.08
C ASP A 110 4.58 -16.78 1.09
N VAL A 111 4.02 -16.43 -0.08
CA VAL A 111 2.57 -16.31 -0.24
C VAL A 111 1.95 -17.71 -0.36
N PRO A 112 0.99 -18.09 0.50
CA PRO A 112 0.31 -19.37 0.37
C PRO A 112 -0.40 -19.51 -0.98
N ALA A 113 -0.23 -20.64 -1.68
CA ALA A 113 -0.84 -20.89 -2.98
C ALA A 113 -2.37 -20.70 -3.00
N ALA A 114 -3.04 -21.01 -1.88
CA ALA A 114 -4.47 -20.79 -1.72
C ALA A 114 -4.89 -19.31 -1.82
N LEU A 115 -4.04 -18.37 -1.38
CA LEU A 115 -4.30 -16.93 -1.53
C LEU A 115 -4.17 -16.49 -3.00
N ALA A 116 -3.15 -16.95 -3.71
CA ALA A 116 -2.99 -16.67 -5.15
C ALA A 116 -4.19 -17.20 -5.95
N ALA A 117 -4.63 -18.43 -5.66
CA ALA A 117 -5.82 -19.03 -6.26
C ALA A 117 -7.10 -18.24 -5.95
N ALA A 118 -7.28 -17.78 -4.70
CA ALA A 118 -8.45 -16.98 -4.30
C ALA A 118 -8.53 -15.63 -5.04
N LEU A 119 -7.38 -15.05 -5.42
CA LEU A 119 -7.30 -13.85 -6.23
C LEU A 119 -7.53 -14.12 -7.73
N GLY A 120 -7.39 -15.38 -8.17
CA GLY A 120 -7.44 -15.76 -9.58
C GLY A 120 -6.22 -15.30 -10.36
N LEU A 121 -5.05 -15.23 -9.71
CA LEU A 121 -3.79 -14.83 -10.31
C LEU A 121 -2.89 -16.04 -10.52
N ALA A 122 -2.30 -16.15 -11.71
CA ALA A 122 -1.30 -17.17 -12.02
C ALA A 122 0.02 -16.93 -11.26
N ASP A 123 0.39 -15.65 -11.13
CA ASP A 123 1.55 -15.21 -10.35
C ASP A 123 1.20 -13.93 -9.58
N VAL A 124 1.01 -14.08 -8.27
CA VAL A 124 0.62 -12.98 -7.37
C VAL A 124 1.76 -11.99 -7.14
N LEU A 125 3.01 -12.45 -7.13
CA LEU A 125 4.16 -11.60 -6.87
C LEU A 125 4.51 -10.77 -8.12
N ALA A 126 4.42 -11.36 -9.31
CA ALA A 126 4.56 -10.61 -10.56
C ALA A 126 3.45 -9.56 -10.72
N ALA A 127 2.21 -9.89 -10.35
CA ALA A 127 1.12 -8.93 -10.34
C ALA A 127 1.37 -7.78 -9.36
N GLY A 128 1.83 -8.08 -8.14
CA GLY A 128 2.22 -7.07 -7.16
C GLY A 128 3.37 -6.17 -7.66
N ALA A 129 4.36 -6.74 -8.33
CA ALA A 129 5.50 -5.98 -8.86
C ALA A 129 5.10 -5.05 -10.01
N GLN A 130 4.06 -5.41 -10.76
CA GLN A 130 3.49 -4.54 -11.78
C GLN A 130 2.80 -3.31 -11.17
N GLU A 131 2.22 -3.45 -9.97
CA GLU A 131 1.66 -2.32 -9.23
C GLU A 131 2.75 -1.38 -8.72
N CYS A 132 3.86 -1.89 -8.16
CA CYS A 132 5.01 -1.05 -7.80
C CYS A 132 5.46 -0.16 -8.98
N LYS A 133 5.63 -0.76 -10.16
CA LYS A 133 6.03 -0.03 -11.39
C LYS A 133 5.00 1.00 -11.86
N ARG A 134 3.71 0.80 -11.54
CA ARG A 134 2.65 1.77 -11.85
C ARG A 134 2.73 2.96 -10.90
N ASP A 135 2.95 2.71 -9.62
CA ASP A 135 3.06 3.75 -8.60
C ASP A 135 4.30 4.63 -8.83
N GLU A 136 5.45 4.04 -9.16
CA GLU A 136 6.68 4.76 -9.55
C GLU A 136 6.44 5.74 -10.72
N LYS A 137 5.72 5.28 -11.75
CA LYS A 137 5.35 6.13 -12.90
C LYS A 137 4.33 7.20 -12.52
N GLY A 138 3.42 6.88 -11.61
CA GLY A 138 2.42 7.82 -11.09
C GLY A 138 3.06 8.95 -10.29
N ILE A 139 4.01 8.64 -9.40
CA ILE A 139 4.77 9.61 -8.61
C ILE A 139 5.58 10.54 -9.53
N ALA A 140 6.28 9.98 -10.52
CA ALA A 140 7.03 10.78 -11.50
C ALA A 140 6.14 11.78 -12.28
N ALA A 141 4.85 11.46 -12.47
CA ALA A 141 3.91 12.38 -13.10
C ALA A 141 3.43 13.50 -12.17
N LEU A 142 3.35 13.25 -10.85
CA LEU A 142 2.97 14.23 -9.84
C LEU A 142 4.09 15.24 -9.56
N ASP A 143 5.36 14.81 -9.54
CA ASP A 143 6.52 15.71 -9.36
C ASP A 143 6.69 16.70 -10.53
N GLY A 144 6.13 16.40 -11.71
CA GLY A 144 6.11 17.29 -12.86
C GLY A 144 4.96 18.32 -12.87
N GLN A 145 4.00 18.21 -11.95
CA GLN A 145 2.93 19.18 -11.77
C GLN A 145 3.30 20.16 -10.65
N GLU A 146 4.06 21.20 -11.01
CA GLU A 146 4.39 22.32 -10.12
C GLU A 146 3.10 22.88 -9.49
N VAL A 147 3.04 22.84 -8.17
CA VAL A 147 1.87 23.29 -7.39
C VAL A 147 1.79 24.82 -7.53
N ALA A 148 0.96 25.29 -8.46
CA ALA A 148 0.61 26.70 -8.53
C ALA A 148 -0.03 27.12 -7.20
N ALA A 149 0.73 27.87 -6.40
CA ALA A 149 0.22 28.46 -5.18
C ALA A 149 -1.01 29.33 -5.50
N PRO A 150 -2.08 29.29 -4.69
CA PRO A 150 -3.22 30.16 -4.92
C PRO A 150 -2.80 31.62 -4.75
N GLU A 151 -2.93 32.36 -5.84
CA GLU A 151 -2.76 33.81 -5.91
C GLU A 151 -3.70 34.46 -4.87
N ALA A 152 -3.12 35.13 -3.89
CA ALA A 152 -3.86 35.89 -2.90
C ALA A 152 -4.58 37.05 -3.62
N ALA A 153 -5.90 36.96 -3.70
CA ALA A 153 -6.77 38.02 -4.20
C ALA A 153 -6.70 39.27 -3.28
N PRO A 154 -6.88 40.48 -3.84
CA PRO A 154 -6.41 41.75 -3.27
C PRO A 154 -7.15 42.25 -2.03
#